data_AF-A0A259U3W0-F1
#
_entry.id   AF-A0A259U3W0-F1
#
_cell.length_a   1.000
_cell.length_b   1.000
_cell.length_c   1.000
_cell.angle_alpha   90.00
_cell.angle_beta   90.00
_cell.angle_gamma   90.00
#
_symmetry.space_group_name_H-M   'P 1'
#
loop_
_entity.id
_entity.type
_entity.pdbx_description
1 polymer ?
#
loop_
_entity_poly.entity_id
_entity_poly.type
_entity_poly.pdbx_seq_one_letter_code
_entity_poly.pdbx_strand_id
1 'polypeptide(L)'
;MRSVAASFDDGPAPDVTRFVVTAYGRDTPGVLAAVSTELADMGVNILDVSQKVLQGYFTIVLFADLPAGTVEFGTVRQRLQARGEALGARVLAQHEELFQAMHRP
;
A
#
# COMPACT_ATOMS: atom_id res chain seq x y z
N MET A 1 23.23 -13.49 23.04
CA MET A 1 21.83 -13.37 22.60
C MET A 1 21.87 -12.96 21.13
N ARG A 2 21.75 -13.93 20.20
CA ARG A 2 21.96 -13.69 18.76
C ARG A 2 20.72 -13.02 18.18
N SER A 3 20.92 -11.84 17.59
CA SER A 3 19.92 -11.14 16.79
C SER A 3 19.61 -11.98 15.56
N VAL A 4 18.36 -12.42 15.42
CA VAL A 4 17.83 -12.94 14.16
C VAL A 4 17.46 -11.71 13.34
N ALA A 5 18.37 -11.25 12.50
CA ALA A 5 17.98 -10.45 11.34
C ALA A 5 17.18 -11.40 10.44
N ALA A 6 15.85 -11.30 10.49
CA ALA A 6 15.02 -11.84 9.44
C ALA A 6 15.33 -11.03 8.18
N SER A 7 16.17 -11.58 7.32
CA SER A 7 16.34 -11.07 5.96
C SER A 7 15.02 -11.28 5.24
N PHE A 8 14.20 -10.22 5.13
CA PHE A 8 12.96 -10.20 4.36
C PHE A 8 13.24 -9.87 2.90
N ASP A 9 14.14 -10.64 2.29
CA ASP A 9 14.47 -10.51 0.87
C ASP A 9 14.06 -11.80 0.15
N ASP A 10 12.77 -12.12 0.21
CA ASP A 10 12.16 -12.90 -0.86
C ASP A 10 11.68 -11.86 -1.89
N GLY A 11 12.39 -11.81 -3.02
CA GLY A 11 11.97 -11.02 -4.17
C GLY A 11 10.52 -11.34 -4.55
N PRO A 12 9.88 -10.50 -5.39
CA PRO A 12 8.51 -10.78 -5.82
C PRO A 12 8.42 -12.21 -6.36
N ALA A 13 7.40 -12.95 -5.94
CA ALA A 13 7.07 -14.22 -6.59
C ALA A 13 6.95 -13.96 -8.11
N PRO A 14 7.34 -14.93 -8.97
CA PRO A 14 7.13 -14.76 -10.41
C PRO A 14 5.65 -14.43 -10.65
N ASP A 15 5.41 -13.39 -11.45
CA ASP A 15 4.08 -12.88 -11.83
C ASP A 15 3.29 -12.10 -10.75
N VAL A 16 3.95 -11.24 -9.97
CA VAL A 16 3.27 -10.25 -9.11
C VAL A 16 3.68 -8.81 -9.42
N THR A 17 2.73 -7.88 -9.31
CA THR A 17 2.97 -6.43 -9.39
C THR A 17 3.14 -5.86 -7.99
N ARG A 18 4.34 -5.36 -7.68
CA ARG A 18 4.64 -4.66 -6.41
C ARG A 18 4.26 -3.19 -6.47
N PHE A 19 3.60 -2.73 -5.41
CA PHE A 19 3.19 -1.34 -5.29
C PHE A 19 3.10 -0.87 -3.84
N VAL A 20 3.16 0.44 -3.67
CA VAL A 20 3.03 1.14 -2.40
C VAL A 20 1.72 1.91 -2.40
N VAL A 21 0.94 1.75 -1.34
CA VAL A 21 -0.25 2.56 -1.06
C VAL A 21 0.08 3.58 0.01
N THR A 22 -0.15 4.86 -0.26
CA THR A 22 -0.04 5.93 0.73
C THR A 22 -1.40 6.54 0.98
N ALA A 23 -1.87 6.53 2.22
CA ALA A 23 -3.10 7.17 2.64
C ALA A 23 -2.83 8.25 3.68
N TYR A 24 -3.43 9.43 3.55
CA TYR A 24 -3.28 10.52 4.53
C TYR A 24 -4.52 11.43 4.56
N GLY A 25 -4.75 12.04 5.72
CA GLY A 25 -5.90 12.92 5.94
C GLY A 25 -5.96 13.45 7.38
N ARG A 26 -6.90 14.36 7.65
CA ARG A 26 -7.12 14.93 8.98
C ARG A 26 -8.42 14.32 9.54
N ASP A 27 -8.29 13.59 10.64
CA ASP A 27 -9.43 13.09 11.43
C ASP A 27 -10.44 12.23 10.62
N THR A 28 -9.96 11.09 10.12
CA THR A 28 -10.79 10.14 9.37
C THR A 28 -10.65 8.72 9.93
N PRO A 29 -11.46 8.34 10.93
CA PRO A 29 -11.50 6.97 11.41
C PRO A 29 -11.89 5.99 10.30
N GLY A 30 -11.29 4.80 10.31
CA GLY A 30 -11.68 3.72 9.41
C GLY A 30 -10.95 3.66 8.06
N VAL A 31 -10.02 4.58 7.76
CA VAL A 31 -9.28 4.56 6.48
C VAL A 31 -8.45 3.28 6.31
N LEU A 32 -7.73 2.84 7.35
CA LEU A 32 -6.98 1.57 7.28
C LEU A 32 -7.91 0.38 6.99
N ALA A 33 -9.05 0.31 7.68
CA ALA A 33 -10.02 -0.75 7.50
C ALA A 33 -10.61 -0.75 6.08
N ALA A 34 -10.99 0.43 5.58
CA ALA A 34 -11.53 0.57 4.24
C ALA A 34 -10.51 0.23 3.15
N VAL A 35 -9.28 0.73 3.27
CA VAL A 35 -8.20 0.44 2.30
C VAL A 35 -7.86 -1.05 2.31
N SER A 36 -7.67 -1.65 3.48
CA SER A 36 -7.35 -3.09 3.58
C SER A 36 -8.47 -3.98 3.08
N THR A 37 -9.73 -3.62 3.34
CA THR A 37 -10.90 -4.33 2.79
C THR A 37 -10.91 -4.26 1.26
N GLU A 38 -10.75 -3.06 0.70
CA GLU A 38 -10.76 -2.87 -0.76
C GLU A 38 -9.62 -3.65 -1.44
N LEU A 39 -8.43 -3.67 -0.82
CA LEU A 39 -7.30 -4.47 -1.29
C LEU A 39 -7.61 -5.98 -1.23
N ALA A 40 -8.17 -6.46 -0.13
CA ALA A 40 -8.56 -7.86 0.03
C ALA A 40 -9.64 -8.30 -0.98
N ASP A 41 -10.64 -7.45 -1.24
CA ASP A 41 -11.69 -7.69 -2.23
C ASP A 41 -11.14 -7.80 -3.66
N MET A 42 -9.97 -7.19 -3.91
CA MET A 42 -9.24 -7.27 -5.18
C MET A 42 -8.17 -8.37 -5.20
N GLY A 43 -8.08 -9.22 -4.16
CA GLY A 43 -7.08 -10.28 -4.07
C GLY A 43 -5.64 -9.78 -3.93
N VAL A 44 -5.44 -8.56 -3.42
CA VAL A 44 -4.12 -8.00 -3.15
C VAL A 44 -3.61 -8.49 -1.81
N ASN A 45 -2.34 -8.90 -1.77
CA ASN A 45 -1.63 -9.23 -0.55
C ASN A 45 -0.98 -7.98 0.06
N ILE A 46 -1.18 -7.75 1.36
CA ILE A 46 -0.49 -6.69 2.10
C ILE A 46 0.75 -7.31 2.74
N LEU A 47 1.93 -6.79 2.39
CA LEU A 47 3.22 -7.27 2.87
C LEU A 47 3.67 -6.59 4.16
N ASP A 48 3.49 -5.27 4.21
CA ASP A 48 3.85 -4.46 5.36
C ASP A 48 2.93 -3.24 5.48
N VAL A 49 2.75 -2.77 6.71
CA VAL A 49 1.93 -1.60 7.03
C VAL A 49 2.64 -0.75 8.07
N SER A 50 2.84 0.52 7.74
CA SER A 50 3.30 1.53 8.68
C SER A 50 2.26 2.63 8.83
N GLN A 51 1.92 2.99 10.06
CA GLN A 51 1.04 4.12 10.36
C GLN A 51 1.72 5.10 11.32
N LYS A 52 1.53 6.40 11.08
CA LYS A 52 2.04 7.48 11.93
C LYS A 52 1.07 8.64 11.96
N VAL A 53 1.16 9.45 13.00
CA VAL A 53 0.52 10.77 13.06
C VAL A 53 1.61 11.82 12.82
N LEU A 54 1.49 12.58 11.74
CA LEU A 54 2.46 13.60 11.33
C LEU A 54 1.75 14.96 11.27
N GLN A 55 2.15 15.90 12.12
CA GLN A 55 1.57 17.25 12.17
C GLN A 55 0.02 17.27 12.26
N GLY A 56 -0.56 16.30 12.97
CA GLY A 56 -2.01 16.17 13.12
C GLY A 56 -2.73 15.49 11.94
N TYR A 57 -2.00 14.97 10.97
CA TYR A 57 -2.52 14.08 9.92
C TYR A 57 -2.24 12.64 10.28
N PHE A 58 -3.19 11.74 10.04
CA PHE A 58 -2.84 10.33 9.95
C PHE A 58 -2.11 10.11 8.63
N THR A 59 -1.16 9.19 8.63
CA THR A 59 -0.46 8.73 7.43
C THR A 59 -0.29 7.23 7.55
N ILE A 60 -0.68 6.52 6.51
CA ILE A 60 -0.54 5.08 6.38
C ILE A 60 0.25 4.83 5.09
N VAL A 61 1.24 3.96 5.18
CA VAL A 61 1.98 3.43 4.04
C VAL A 61 1.83 1.92 4.08
N LEU A 62 1.41 1.32 2.97
CA LEU A 62 1.29 -0.13 2.80
C LEU A 62 2.16 -0.58 1.63
N PHE A 63 2.89 -1.66 1.81
CA PHE A 63 3.53 -2.40 0.74
C PHE A 63 2.63 -3.56 0.35
N ALA A 64 2.42 -3.76 -0.95
CA ALA A 64 1.46 -4.73 -1.44
C ALA A 64 1.90 -5.43 -2.73
N ASP A 65 1.48 -6.69 -2.85
CA ASP A 65 1.64 -7.52 -4.04
C ASP A 65 0.27 -7.77 -4.67
N LEU A 66 0.14 -7.43 -5.95
CA LEU A 66 -1.01 -7.80 -6.77
C LEU A 66 -0.64 -9.01 -7.65
N PRO A 67 -1.22 -10.20 -7.42
CA PRO A 67 -0.99 -11.35 -8.28
C PRO A 67 -1.49 -11.10 -9.71
N ALA A 68 -0.72 -11.52 -10.71
CA ALA A 68 -1.08 -11.39 -12.11
C ALA A 68 -2.43 -12.07 -12.42
N GLY A 69 -3.20 -11.47 -13.34
CA GLY A 69 -4.50 -12.00 -13.74
C GLY A 69 -5.66 -11.76 -12.76
N THR A 70 -5.41 -11.12 -11.61
CA THR A 70 -6.46 -10.82 -10.62
C THR A 70 -7.29 -9.61 -11.03
N VAL A 71 -6.67 -8.43 -11.09
CA VAL A 71 -7.27 -7.17 -11.55
C VAL A 71 -6.18 -6.31 -12.19
N GLU A 72 -6.56 -5.40 -13.08
CA GLU A 72 -5.62 -4.41 -13.62
C GLU A 72 -5.19 -3.41 -12.53
N PHE A 73 -3.90 -3.09 -12.46
CA PHE A 73 -3.38 -2.13 -11.48
C PHE A 73 -4.04 -0.75 -11.60
N GLY A 74 -4.43 -0.34 -12.81
CA GLY A 74 -5.21 0.88 -13.03
C GLY A 74 -6.54 0.88 -12.28
N THR A 75 -7.21 -0.27 -12.19
CA THR A 75 -8.46 -0.46 -11.42
C THR A 75 -8.19 -0.37 -9.92
N VAL A 76 -7.10 -0.98 -9.44
CA VAL A 76 -6.67 -0.86 -8.03
C VAL A 76 -6.51 0.61 -7.64
N ARG A 77 -5.77 1.37 -8.44
CA ARG A 77 -5.54 2.80 -8.20
C ARG A 77 -6.85 3.58 -8.16
N GLN A 78 -7.75 3.36 -9.12
CA GLN A 78 -9.04 4.05 -9.20
C GLN A 78 -9.94 3.75 -8.00
N ARG A 79 -10.07 2.47 -7.62
CA ARG A 79 -10.91 2.08 -6.48
C ARG A 79 -10.41 2.62 -5.15
N LEU A 80 -9.09 2.53 -4.92
CA LEU A 80 -8.48 3.08 -3.71
C LEU A 80 -8.63 4.60 -3.62
N GLN A 81 -8.43 5.32 -4.75
CA GLN A 81 -8.64 6.76 -4.80
C GLN A 81 -10.10 7.12 -4.46
N ALA A 82 -11.06 6.51 -5.15
CA ALA A 82 -12.48 6.76 -4.91
C ALA A 82 -12.90 6.43 -3.47
N ARG A 83 -12.37 5.34 -2.91
CA ARG A 83 -12.63 4.94 -1.51
C ARG A 83 -12.04 5.92 -0.52
N GLY A 84 -10.85 6.44 -0.78
CA GLY A 84 -10.22 7.51 -0.01
C GLY A 84 -11.04 8.79 -0.01
N GLU A 85 -11.43 9.25 -1.21
CA GLU A 85 -12.23 10.47 -1.39
C GLU A 85 -13.57 10.39 -0.66
N ALA A 86 -14.26 9.24 -0.72
CA ALA A 86 -15.51 9.00 0.01
C ALA A 86 -15.37 9.11 1.54
N LEU A 87 -14.16 8.89 2.07
CA LEU A 87 -13.84 9.02 3.49
C LEU A 87 -13.27 10.40 3.83
N GLY A 88 -12.99 11.27 2.86
CA GLY A 88 -12.28 12.53 3.12
C GLY A 88 -10.77 12.37 3.33
N ALA A 89 -10.22 11.24 2.86
CA ALA A 89 -8.79 10.95 2.84
C ALA A 89 -8.25 11.02 1.41
N ARG A 90 -6.93 11.20 1.28
CA ARG A 90 -6.25 10.94 0.01
C ARG A 90 -5.60 9.57 0.08
N VAL A 91 -5.81 8.77 -0.95
CA VAL A 91 -5.20 7.44 -1.09
C VAL A 91 -4.57 7.36 -2.48
N LEU A 92 -3.28 7.05 -2.51
CA LEU A 92 -2.47 6.94 -3.71
C LEU A 92 -1.90 5.53 -3.79
N ALA A 93 -1.88 4.93 -4.98
CA ALA A 93 -1.22 3.66 -5.25
C ALA A 93 -0.20 3.85 -6.38
N GLN A 94 1.03 3.44 -6.16
CA GLN A 94 2.15 3.65 -7.07
C GLN A 94 3.01 2.39 -7.17
N HIS A 95 3.46 2.03 -8.36
CA HIS A 95 4.41 0.91 -8.53
C HIS A 95 5.65 1.13 -7.64
N GLU A 96 6.12 0.05 -7.00
CA GLU A 96 7.28 0.12 -6.11
C GLU A 96 8.56 0.53 -6.87
N GLU A 97 8.68 0.15 -8.14
CA GLU A 97 9.81 0.48 -9.02
C GLU A 97 10.09 1.99 -9.09
N LEU A 98 9.05 2.81 -8.94
CA LEU A 98 9.19 4.27 -8.90
C LEU A 98 9.97 4.76 -7.67
N PHE A 99 9.92 4.01 -6.56
CA PHE A 99 10.69 4.31 -5.34
C PHE A 99 12.13 3.80 -5.43
N GLN A 100 12.36 2.66 -6.10
CA GLN A 100 13.70 2.14 -6.34
C GLN A 100 14.50 3.06 -7.27
N ALA A 101 13.85 3.68 -8.27
CA ALA A 101 14.49 4.64 -9.17
C ALA A 101 14.98 5.92 -8.44
N MET A 102 14.34 6.31 -7.34
CA MET A 102 14.75 7.47 -6.53
C MET A 102 15.93 7.18 -5.58
N HIS A 103 16.24 5.91 -5.33
CA HIS A 103 17.34 5.47 -4.45
C HIS A 103 18.52 4.87 -5.23
N ARG A 104 18.63 5.15 -6.53
CA ARG A 104 19.87 4.90 -7.27
C ARG A 104 20.91 5.96 -6.83
N PRO A 105 22.03 5.59 -6.18
CA PRO A 105 23.13 6.53 -5.97
C PRO A 105 23.74 7.00 -7.30
#